data_AF-A0A099T5K6-F1
#
_entry.id   AF-A0A099T5K6-F1
#
_cell.length_a   1.000
_cell.length_b   1.000
_cell.length_c   1.000
_cell.angle_alpha   90.00
_cell.angle_beta   90.00
_cell.angle_gamma   90.00
#
_symmetry.space_group_name_H-M   'P 1'
#
loop_
_entity.id
_entity.type
_entity.pdbx_description
1 polymer ?
#
loop_
_entity_poly.entity_id
_entity_poly.type
_entity_poly.pdbx_seq_one_letter_code
_entity_poly.pdbx_strand_id
1 'polypeptide(L)'
;MPFQVLIAPLLIWGGLFQPPDRIAFADPQLGASVRQIYVTTSRLPGTEPIANRVDRTAQVNFARFDVSIPSTHRLGQIEWPDETADPATDFAVEGQNDLGSQDGLSRTLRQLPSNEVTAFVHKYSTTSSEALYRYAQIGHDFEIDTLGVLFTWPSAGRPEAYVPDRDSVLFSHDPLADLLTDISRRANKDIVLLAHLLCTHRTMQVLRQLAVSGRRGVLNDLIPVVLLAPDIDPDIFRAEAEFGGD
;
A
#
# COMPACT_ATOMS: atom_id res chain seq x y z
N MET A 1 -7.88 10.32 21.65
CA MET A 1 -8.49 8.98 21.76
C MET A 1 -7.49 8.02 21.13
N PRO A 2 -7.20 6.84 21.72
CA PRO A 2 -6.42 5.82 21.04
C PRO A 2 -7.09 5.47 19.71
N PHE A 3 -6.31 5.30 18.64
CA PHE A 3 -6.85 4.75 17.39
C PHE A 3 -7.35 3.33 17.62
N GLN A 4 -8.40 2.92 16.90
CA GLN A 4 -8.92 1.56 16.97
C GLN A 4 -8.07 0.63 16.10
N VAL A 5 -7.67 -0.52 16.63
CA VAL A 5 -7.04 -1.60 15.87
C VAL A 5 -8.05 -2.70 15.62
N LEU A 6 -8.31 -2.99 14.34
CA LEU A 6 -9.20 -4.06 13.92
C LEU A 6 -8.38 -5.21 13.33
N ILE A 7 -8.66 -6.44 13.74
CA ILE A 7 -8.05 -7.64 13.17
C ILE A 7 -9.07 -8.33 12.27
N ALA A 8 -8.72 -8.55 11.00
CA ALA A 8 -9.54 -9.31 10.07
C ALA A 8 -8.87 -10.66 9.75
N PRO A 9 -9.50 -11.81 10.08
CA PRO A 9 -8.96 -13.13 9.76
C PRO A 9 -8.99 -13.41 8.25
N LEU A 10 -8.08 -14.28 7.80
CA LEU A 10 -7.84 -14.66 6.40
C LEU A 10 -9.12 -15.27 5.78
N LEU A 11 -9.78 -14.56 4.86
CA LEU A 11 -10.53 -15.22 3.79
C LEU A 11 -9.45 -15.73 2.82
N ILE A 12 -9.49 -17.01 2.45
CA ILE A 12 -8.44 -17.65 1.64
C ILE A 12 -8.38 -16.95 0.28
N TRP A 13 -7.37 -16.09 0.07
CA TRP A 13 -7.03 -15.57 -1.26
C TRP A 13 -6.21 -16.66 -1.96
N GLY A 14 -6.74 -17.14 -3.09
CA GLY A 14 -6.28 -18.35 -3.76
C GLY A 14 -4.81 -18.35 -4.19
N GLY A 15 -4.14 -19.46 -3.92
CA GLY A 15 -3.02 -20.01 -4.71
C GLY A 15 -1.64 -19.37 -4.54
N LEU A 16 -0.60 -20.20 -4.67
CA LEU A 16 0.81 -19.85 -4.91
C LEU A 16 1.02 -19.20 -6.31
N PHE A 17 0.02 -18.49 -6.84
CA PHE A 17 0.14 -17.80 -8.12
C PHE A 17 0.98 -16.55 -7.89
N GLN A 18 2.17 -16.52 -8.46
CA GLN A 18 2.98 -15.31 -8.56
C GLN A 18 2.59 -14.59 -9.86
N PRO A 19 1.83 -13.49 -9.77
CA PRO A 19 1.54 -12.70 -10.96
C PRO A 19 2.83 -12.12 -11.54
N PRO A 20 2.83 -11.76 -12.84
CA PRO A 20 3.99 -11.14 -13.44
C PRO A 20 4.28 -9.81 -12.72
N ASP A 21 5.56 -9.55 -12.42
CA ASP A 21 6.01 -8.27 -11.87
C ASP A 21 6.04 -7.20 -12.95
N ARG A 22 4.86 -6.85 -13.49
CA ARG A 22 4.75 -5.80 -14.49
C ARG A 22 3.41 -5.09 -14.42
N ILE A 23 3.45 -3.82 -14.79
CA ILE A 23 2.27 -3.06 -15.20
C ILE A 23 2.19 -3.05 -16.73
N ALA A 24 1.00 -2.82 -17.25
CA ALA A 24 0.76 -2.69 -18.67
C ALA A 24 -0.02 -1.40 -18.91
N PHE A 25 0.50 -0.56 -19.79
CA PHE A 25 -0.15 0.71 -20.14
C PHE A 25 -1.20 0.48 -21.23
N ALA A 26 -2.27 1.27 -21.18
CA ALA A 26 -3.30 1.30 -22.20
C ALA A 26 -3.92 2.70 -22.33
N ASP A 27 -4.55 2.97 -23.47
CA ASP A 27 -5.31 4.20 -23.65
C ASP A 27 -6.61 4.17 -22.80
N PRO A 28 -7.06 5.32 -22.27
CA PRO A 28 -8.30 5.37 -21.50
C PRO A 28 -9.51 4.82 -22.23
N GLN A 29 -10.32 4.01 -21.54
CA GLN A 29 -11.51 3.41 -22.13
C GLN A 29 -12.81 3.94 -21.51
N LEU A 30 -13.78 4.25 -22.38
CA LEU A 30 -15.12 4.64 -21.95
C LEU A 30 -15.81 3.49 -21.21
N GLY A 31 -16.20 3.73 -19.95
CA GLY A 31 -16.94 2.78 -19.12
C GLY A 31 -16.08 1.94 -18.17
N ALA A 32 -14.74 2.01 -18.27
CA ALA A 32 -13.85 1.46 -17.25
C ALA A 32 -13.88 2.35 -15.99
N SER A 33 -13.82 1.72 -14.82
CA SER A 33 -13.66 2.46 -13.56
C SER A 33 -12.17 2.76 -13.36
N VAL A 34 -11.81 4.01 -13.12
CA VAL A 34 -10.41 4.41 -12.88
C VAL A 34 -10.20 4.74 -11.41
N ARG A 35 -9.21 4.09 -10.78
CA ARG A 35 -8.78 4.39 -9.41
C ARG A 35 -7.43 5.09 -9.45
N GLN A 36 -7.37 6.28 -8.83
CA GLN A 36 -6.12 7.03 -8.66
C GLN A 36 -5.41 6.54 -7.40
N ILE A 37 -4.18 6.07 -7.55
CA ILE A 37 -3.38 5.54 -6.44
C ILE A 37 -2.09 6.34 -6.34
N TYR A 38 -1.85 6.90 -5.16
CA TYR A 38 -0.62 7.62 -4.83
C TYR A 38 0.38 6.65 -4.21
N VAL A 39 1.49 6.41 -4.89
CA VAL A 39 2.47 5.39 -4.51
C VAL A 39 3.69 6.04 -3.88
N THR A 40 4.06 5.57 -2.69
CA THR A 40 5.38 5.78 -2.08
C THR A 40 6.12 4.46 -2.08
N THR A 41 7.29 4.41 -2.72
CA THR A 41 7.96 3.13 -2.93
C THR A 41 9.46 3.27 -3.11
N SER A 42 10.24 2.31 -2.60
CA SER A 42 11.66 2.21 -2.97
C SER A 42 11.88 1.95 -4.46
N ARG A 43 10.86 1.44 -5.17
CA ARG A 43 10.92 1.04 -6.57
C ARG A 43 9.54 1.11 -7.23
N LEU A 44 9.42 2.02 -8.19
CA LEU A 44 8.21 2.18 -8.98
C LEU A 44 7.84 0.88 -9.72
N PRO A 45 6.53 0.55 -9.82
CA PRO A 45 6.04 -0.44 -10.77
C PRO A 45 6.54 -0.14 -12.18
N GLY A 46 6.87 -1.16 -12.96
CA GLY A 46 7.45 -1.03 -14.30
C GLY A 46 6.87 -2.04 -15.29
N THR A 47 7.12 -1.85 -16.58
CA THR A 47 6.63 -2.75 -17.65
C THR A 47 7.49 -4.00 -17.81
N GLU A 48 8.73 -3.95 -17.32
CA GLU A 48 9.68 -5.05 -17.41
C GLU A 48 9.76 -5.80 -16.08
N PRO A 49 9.68 -7.14 -16.09
CA PRO A 49 9.95 -7.95 -14.91
C PRO A 49 11.36 -7.66 -14.38
N ILE A 50 11.48 -7.34 -13.10
CA ILE A 50 12.77 -6.93 -12.57
C ILE A 50 13.62 -8.16 -12.26
N ALA A 51 14.86 -8.15 -12.73
CA ALA A 51 15.85 -9.16 -12.39
C ALA A 51 16.17 -9.11 -10.90
N ASN A 52 15.71 -10.12 -10.13
CA ASN A 52 16.09 -10.68 -8.81
C ASN A 52 16.89 -9.86 -7.75
N ARG A 53 17.13 -8.56 -7.94
CA ARG A 53 17.97 -7.75 -7.07
C ARG A 53 17.05 -6.98 -6.14
N VAL A 54 17.13 -7.34 -4.86
CA VAL A 54 16.55 -6.57 -3.78
C VAL A 54 17.46 -5.35 -3.59
N ASP A 55 17.12 -4.23 -4.22
CA ASP A 55 17.77 -2.96 -3.90
C ASP A 55 17.25 -2.50 -2.53
N ARG A 56 18.05 -2.79 -1.49
CA ARG A 56 17.77 -2.44 -0.10
C ARG A 56 18.14 -0.97 0.15
N THR A 57 17.34 -0.05 -0.38
CA THR A 57 17.55 1.39 -0.23
C THR A 57 16.44 2.03 0.58
N ALA A 58 16.79 2.99 1.43
CA ALA A 58 15.82 3.86 2.10
C ALA A 58 15.29 4.98 1.19
N GLN A 59 15.88 5.18 0.01
CA GLN A 59 15.39 6.13 -0.97
C GLN A 59 14.03 5.68 -1.50
N VAL A 60 13.06 6.58 -1.47
CA VAL A 60 11.70 6.37 -1.97
C VAL A 60 11.38 7.31 -3.12
N ASN A 61 10.54 6.82 -4.02
CA ASN A 61 9.96 7.49 -5.16
C ASN A 61 8.48 7.76 -4.86
N PHE A 62 7.94 8.80 -5.50
CA PHE A 62 6.57 9.27 -5.29
C PHE A 62 5.90 9.43 -6.65
N ALA A 63 4.81 8.72 -6.89
CA ALA A 63 4.08 8.80 -8.16
C ALA A 63 2.56 8.67 -7.94
N ARG A 64 1.76 9.14 -8.89
CA ARG A 64 0.35 8.77 -9.04
C ARG A 64 0.22 7.80 -10.20
N PHE A 65 -0.55 6.73 -10.01
CA PHE A 65 -0.98 5.83 -11.08
C PHE A 65 -2.51 5.91 -11.22
N ASP A 66 -2.98 5.99 -12.45
CA ASP A 66 -4.39 5.92 -12.80
C ASP A 66 -4.65 4.51 -13.33
N VAL A 67 -5.27 3.66 -12.50
CA VAL A 67 -5.47 2.23 -12.80
C VAL A 67 -6.91 2.00 -13.27
N SER A 68 -7.08 1.50 -14.49
CA SER A 68 -8.37 1.11 -15.03
C SER A 68 -8.76 -0.29 -14.56
N ILE A 69 -10.05 -0.46 -14.31
CA ILE A 69 -10.68 -1.70 -13.87
C ILE A 69 -11.77 -2.03 -14.90
N PRO A 70 -11.71 -3.22 -15.52
CA PRO A 70 -12.57 -3.56 -16.64
C PRO A 70 -14.01 -3.73 -16.16
N SER A 71 -14.98 -3.41 -17.03
CA SER A 71 -16.41 -3.61 -16.72
C SER A 71 -16.78 -5.10 -16.50
N THR A 72 -15.92 -6.01 -16.96
CA THR A 72 -16.06 -7.47 -16.78
C THR A 72 -15.47 -7.98 -15.46
N HIS A 73 -14.98 -7.09 -14.60
CA HIS A 73 -14.29 -7.43 -13.36
C HIS A 73 -15.11 -8.37 -12.45
N ARG A 74 -14.43 -9.34 -11.86
CA ARG A 74 -15.01 -10.24 -10.85
C ARG A 74 -14.40 -9.97 -9.48
N LEU A 75 -15.28 -9.84 -8.49
CA LEU A 75 -14.93 -9.65 -7.08
C LEU A 75 -13.79 -10.58 -6.65
N GLY A 76 -12.73 -10.00 -6.07
CA GLY A 76 -11.57 -10.69 -5.53
C GLY A 76 -10.56 -11.17 -6.57
N GLN A 77 -10.80 -10.96 -7.86
CA GLN A 77 -9.91 -11.36 -8.95
C GLN A 77 -9.16 -10.15 -9.50
N ILE A 78 -7.97 -10.37 -10.03
CA ILE A 78 -7.33 -9.37 -10.88
C ILE A 78 -7.29 -10.01 -12.25
N GLU A 79 -7.95 -9.39 -13.22
CA GLU A 79 -7.82 -9.71 -14.63
C GLU A 79 -6.46 -9.20 -15.11
N TRP A 80 -5.42 -10.03 -14.93
CA TRP A 80 -4.04 -9.68 -15.21
C TRP A 80 -3.83 -9.43 -16.71
N PRO A 81 -3.22 -8.30 -17.10
CA PRO A 81 -2.88 -8.07 -18.49
C PRO A 81 -1.70 -8.93 -18.93
N ASP A 82 -1.68 -9.24 -20.23
CA ASP A 82 -0.50 -9.77 -20.91
C ASP A 82 0.53 -8.64 -21.15
N GLU A 83 1.34 -8.69 -22.21
CA GLU A 83 2.29 -7.61 -22.53
C GLU A 83 1.59 -6.32 -22.99
N THR A 84 0.43 -6.44 -23.62
CA THR A 84 -0.43 -5.33 -24.02
C THR A 84 -1.76 -5.49 -23.30
N ALA A 85 -2.16 -4.49 -22.51
CA ALA A 85 -3.44 -4.54 -21.79
C ALA A 85 -4.60 -4.09 -22.67
N ASP A 86 -5.74 -4.77 -22.55
CA ASP A 86 -7.03 -4.27 -23.03
C ASP A 86 -7.87 -3.85 -21.81
N PRO A 87 -8.11 -2.54 -21.58
CA PRO A 87 -8.95 -2.07 -20.47
C PRO A 87 -10.38 -2.61 -20.47
N ALA A 88 -10.85 -3.20 -21.59
CA ALA A 88 -12.15 -3.85 -21.66
C ALA A 88 -12.21 -5.10 -20.80
N THR A 89 -11.09 -5.81 -20.71
CA THR A 89 -10.99 -7.15 -20.12
C THR A 89 -9.99 -7.23 -18.97
N ASP A 90 -9.02 -6.33 -18.93
CA ASP A 90 -7.84 -6.40 -18.06
C ASP A 90 -7.73 -5.16 -17.17
N PHE A 91 -7.02 -5.32 -16.05
CA PHE A 91 -6.47 -4.19 -15.31
C PHE A 91 -5.36 -3.55 -16.14
N ALA A 92 -5.38 -2.22 -16.26
CA ALA A 92 -4.35 -1.48 -16.98
C ALA A 92 -3.97 -0.19 -16.26
N VAL A 93 -2.83 0.38 -16.65
CA VAL A 93 -2.42 1.73 -16.22
C VAL A 93 -2.72 2.70 -17.37
N GLU A 94 -3.66 3.60 -17.17
CA GLU A 94 -4.01 4.64 -18.15
C GLU A 94 -3.09 5.87 -18.05
N GLY A 95 -2.47 6.05 -16.88
CA GLY A 95 -1.62 7.20 -16.63
C GLY A 95 -0.67 7.00 -15.46
N GLN A 96 0.51 7.61 -15.57
CA GLN A 96 1.48 7.74 -14.49
C GLN A 96 1.95 9.19 -14.42
N ASN A 97 1.97 9.74 -13.22
CA ASN A 97 2.49 11.07 -12.95
C ASN A 97 3.56 11.01 -11.84
N ASP A 98 4.79 11.37 -12.16
CA ASP A 98 5.86 11.51 -11.17
C ASP A 98 5.60 12.73 -10.29
N LEU A 99 5.60 12.53 -8.97
CA LEU A 99 5.41 13.58 -7.97
C LEU A 99 6.76 14.16 -7.51
N GLY A 100 7.88 13.50 -7.86
CA GLY A 100 9.27 13.92 -7.71
C GLY A 100 9.80 13.94 -6.28
N SER A 101 8.95 14.20 -5.29
CA SER A 101 9.36 14.29 -3.89
C SER A 101 8.21 14.07 -2.92
N GLN A 102 8.59 13.84 -1.67
CA GLN A 102 7.72 13.80 -0.51
C GLN A 102 6.86 15.06 -0.37
N ASP A 103 7.44 16.24 -0.65
CA ASP A 103 6.73 17.53 -0.72
C ASP A 103 5.70 17.56 -1.84
N GLY A 104 6.04 16.97 -2.99
CA GLY A 104 5.15 16.80 -4.14
C GLY A 104 3.92 15.96 -3.77
N LEU A 105 4.13 14.82 -3.11
CA LEU A 105 3.04 13.98 -2.60
C LEU A 105 2.15 14.75 -1.62
N SER A 106 2.73 15.31 -0.56
CA SER A 106 2.00 16.06 0.47
C SER A 106 1.18 17.22 -0.10
N ARG A 107 1.75 17.96 -1.05
CA ARG A 107 1.06 19.07 -1.73
C ARG A 107 -0.12 18.56 -2.57
N THR A 108 0.10 17.49 -3.32
CA THR A 108 -0.93 16.89 -4.18
C THR A 108 -2.09 16.38 -3.33
N LEU A 109 -1.81 15.60 -2.27
CA LEU A 109 -2.84 15.10 -1.37
C LEU A 109 -3.63 16.26 -0.75
N ARG A 110 -2.96 17.30 -0.23
CA ARG A 110 -3.62 18.46 0.41
C ARG A 110 -4.66 19.14 -0.49
N GLN A 111 -4.43 19.16 -1.81
CA GLN A 111 -5.32 19.82 -2.78
C GLN A 111 -6.57 19.01 -3.12
N LEU A 112 -6.60 17.72 -2.79
CA LEU A 112 -7.72 16.84 -3.10
C LEU A 112 -8.84 16.96 -2.05
N PRO A 113 -10.12 16.88 -2.46
CA PRO A 113 -11.28 17.25 -1.65
C PRO A 113 -11.63 16.27 -0.51
N SER A 114 -10.99 15.10 -0.42
CA SER A 114 -11.22 14.14 0.67
C SER A 114 -10.43 14.54 1.91
N ASN A 115 -11.04 14.47 3.09
CA ASN A 115 -10.35 14.64 4.38
C ASN A 115 -9.63 13.36 4.84
N GLU A 116 -9.92 12.22 4.21
CA GLU A 116 -9.42 10.91 4.61
C GLU A 116 -8.56 10.29 3.50
N VAL A 117 -7.49 9.63 3.92
CA VAL A 117 -6.63 8.77 3.11
C VAL A 117 -6.75 7.35 3.62
N THR A 118 -6.93 6.41 2.72
CA THR A 118 -6.65 5.01 3.01
C THR A 118 -5.22 4.70 2.58
N ALA A 119 -4.37 4.35 3.54
CA ALA A 119 -3.00 3.95 3.29
C ALA A 119 -2.89 2.41 3.34
N PHE A 120 -2.36 1.79 2.29
CA PHE A 120 -2.16 0.34 2.23
C PHE A 120 -0.69 -0.05 2.23
N VAL A 121 -0.33 -0.98 3.11
CA VAL A 121 1.00 -1.59 3.23
C VAL A 121 0.89 -3.07 2.85
N HIS A 122 1.44 -3.42 1.70
CA HIS A 122 1.31 -4.77 1.12
C HIS A 122 2.07 -5.85 1.92
N LYS A 123 1.67 -7.11 1.73
CA LYS A 123 2.26 -8.30 2.37
C LYS A 123 3.66 -8.65 1.81
N TYR A 124 4.29 -9.62 2.46
CA TYR A 124 5.46 -10.32 1.92
C TYR A 124 5.15 -11.03 0.59
N SER A 125 6.19 -11.29 -0.20
CA SER A 125 6.06 -11.95 -1.51
C SER A 125 5.10 -11.22 -2.46
N THR A 126 5.09 -9.89 -2.40
CA THR A 126 4.29 -9.05 -3.30
C THR A 126 5.18 -7.99 -3.92
N THR A 127 5.14 -7.88 -5.24
CA THR A 127 5.92 -6.89 -5.99
C THR A 127 5.20 -5.54 -5.99
N SER A 128 5.90 -4.45 -6.34
CA SER A 128 5.25 -3.14 -6.46
C SER A 128 4.11 -3.15 -7.47
N SER A 129 4.27 -3.87 -8.59
CA SER A 129 3.26 -4.00 -9.64
C SER A 129 2.03 -4.77 -9.15
N GLU A 130 2.25 -5.90 -8.46
CA GLU A 130 1.15 -6.65 -7.85
C GLU A 130 0.43 -5.80 -6.79
N ALA A 131 1.18 -5.11 -5.93
CA ALA A 131 0.61 -4.27 -4.88
C ALA A 131 -0.28 -3.16 -5.46
N LEU A 132 0.11 -2.57 -6.59
CA LEU A 132 -0.66 -1.55 -7.29
C LEU A 132 -2.01 -2.07 -7.76
N TYR A 133 -2.04 -3.14 -8.57
CA TYR A 133 -3.30 -3.69 -9.07
C TYR A 133 -4.16 -4.28 -7.95
N ARG A 134 -3.55 -4.91 -6.95
CA ARG A 134 -4.25 -5.43 -5.78
C ARG A 134 -4.93 -4.32 -4.99
N TYR A 135 -4.26 -3.20 -4.81
CA TYR A 135 -4.86 -2.09 -4.08
C TYR A 135 -5.97 -1.41 -4.88
N ALA A 136 -5.83 -1.30 -6.21
CA ALA A 136 -6.91 -0.85 -7.09
C ALA A 136 -8.15 -1.75 -6.98
N GLN A 137 -7.93 -3.07 -7.02
CA GLN A 137 -8.98 -4.07 -6.91
C GLN A 137 -9.68 -4.02 -5.54
N ILE A 138 -8.93 -3.96 -4.43
CA ILE A 138 -9.51 -3.79 -3.09
C ILE A 138 -10.33 -2.50 -3.01
N GLY A 139 -9.80 -1.38 -3.50
CA GLY A 139 -10.50 -0.11 -3.48
C GLY A 139 -11.79 -0.13 -4.31
N HIS A 140 -11.80 -0.87 -5.42
CA HIS A 140 -13.00 -1.04 -6.25
C HIS A 140 -14.03 -1.98 -5.61
N ASP A 141 -13.62 -3.17 -5.19
CA ASP A 141 -14.50 -4.20 -4.64
C ASP A 141 -15.19 -3.79 -3.34
N PHE A 142 -14.50 -3.00 -2.52
CA PHE A 142 -15.03 -2.51 -1.25
C PHE A 142 -15.57 -1.07 -1.34
N GLU A 143 -15.67 -0.51 -2.55
CA GLU A 143 -16.20 0.85 -2.77
C GLU A 143 -15.50 1.89 -1.88
N ILE A 144 -14.17 1.80 -1.76
CA ILE A 144 -13.37 2.74 -0.96
C ILE A 144 -13.22 4.03 -1.76
N ASP A 145 -13.96 5.06 -1.36
CA ASP A 145 -14.02 6.36 -2.05
C ASP A 145 -13.12 7.44 -1.44
N THR A 146 -12.20 7.03 -0.56
CA THR A 146 -11.16 7.88 0.02
C THR A 146 -9.96 7.99 -0.92
N LEU A 147 -8.97 8.82 -0.55
CA LEU A 147 -7.73 8.91 -1.31
C LEU A 147 -6.86 7.68 -1.06
N GLY A 148 -6.59 6.91 -2.11
CA GLY A 148 -5.76 5.72 -1.99
C GLY A 148 -4.27 6.04 -2.00
N VAL A 149 -3.57 5.72 -0.93
CA VAL A 149 -2.11 5.78 -0.84
C VAL A 149 -1.55 4.36 -0.69
N LEU A 150 -0.69 3.95 -1.61
CA LEU A 150 0.03 2.68 -1.54
C LEU A 150 1.46 2.92 -1.05
N PHE A 151 1.85 2.23 0.01
CA PHE A 151 3.25 2.14 0.43
C PHE A 151 3.81 0.77 0.05
N THR A 152 4.90 0.76 -0.72
CA THR A 152 5.60 -0.48 -1.05
C THR A 152 7.04 -0.48 -0.55
N TRP A 153 7.51 -1.68 -0.22
CA TRP A 153 8.84 -1.95 0.30
C TRP A 153 9.53 -3.00 -0.58
N PRO A 154 10.87 -3.12 -0.53
CA PRO A 154 11.60 -3.99 -1.45
C PRO A 154 11.45 -5.48 -1.07
N SER A 155 10.25 -6.03 -1.20
CA SER A 155 10.00 -7.46 -1.18
C SER A 155 10.54 -8.08 -2.46
N ALA A 156 11.15 -9.25 -2.35
CA ALA A 156 11.61 -10.02 -3.50
C ALA A 156 10.44 -10.56 -4.35
N GLY A 157 9.19 -10.48 -3.85
CA GLY A 157 8.01 -10.95 -4.56
C GLY A 157 7.85 -12.47 -4.56
N ARG A 158 8.62 -13.21 -3.73
CA ARG A 158 8.65 -14.68 -3.75
C ARG A 158 8.46 -15.35 -2.39
N PRO A 159 7.71 -16.46 -2.31
CA PRO A 159 7.50 -17.18 -1.05
C PRO A 159 8.81 -17.66 -0.40
N GLU A 160 9.76 -18.14 -1.21
CA GLU A 160 11.05 -18.65 -0.74
C GLU A 160 11.99 -17.56 -0.19
N ALA A 161 11.69 -16.29 -0.45
CA ALA A 161 12.48 -15.15 -0.02
C ALA A 161 12.09 -14.63 1.38
N TYR A 162 11.39 -15.42 2.19
CA TYR A 162 10.90 -15.00 3.51
C TYR A 162 12.00 -14.39 4.41
N VAL A 163 13.15 -15.08 4.54
CA VAL A 163 14.27 -14.58 5.37
C VAL A 163 14.83 -13.26 4.83
N PRO A 164 15.23 -13.15 3.54
CA PRO A 164 15.72 -11.87 3.03
C PRO A 164 14.67 -10.75 3.01
N ASP A 165 13.37 -11.05 2.88
CA ASP A 165 12.28 -10.07 2.96
C ASP A 165 12.07 -9.57 4.39
N ARG A 166 12.16 -10.45 5.39
CA ARG A 166 12.06 -10.09 6.82
C ARG A 166 13.10 -9.05 7.26
N ASP A 167 14.27 -9.06 6.62
CA ASP A 167 15.32 -8.07 6.86
C ASP A 167 15.10 -6.82 5.98
N SER A 168 14.59 -6.98 4.77
CA SER A 168 14.40 -5.88 3.82
C SER A 168 13.28 -4.92 4.23
N VAL A 169 12.25 -5.42 4.91
CA VAL A 169 11.17 -4.58 5.45
C VAL A 169 11.67 -3.59 6.53
N LEU A 170 12.80 -3.86 7.18
CA LEU A 170 13.38 -2.93 8.16
C LEU A 170 13.80 -1.59 7.53
N PHE A 171 14.20 -1.60 6.25
CA PHE A 171 14.50 -0.37 5.50
C PHE A 171 13.28 0.51 5.25
N SER A 172 12.10 0.02 5.61
CA SER A 172 10.82 0.69 5.36
C SER A 172 10.25 1.38 6.60
N HIS A 173 10.91 1.25 7.75
CA HIS A 173 10.44 1.86 9.00
C HIS A 173 10.38 3.39 8.91
N ASP A 174 11.52 4.02 8.62
CA ASP A 174 11.57 5.48 8.53
C ASP A 174 10.73 6.02 7.36
N PRO A 175 10.78 5.45 6.14
CA PRO A 175 9.91 5.89 5.05
C PRO A 175 8.41 5.76 5.35
N LEU A 176 7.98 4.71 6.07
CA LEU A 176 6.58 4.56 6.47
C LEU A 176 6.21 5.58 7.56
N ALA A 177 7.07 5.78 8.56
CA ALA A 177 6.86 6.78 9.60
C ALA A 177 6.74 8.20 9.01
N ASP A 178 7.58 8.50 8.02
CA ASP A 178 7.61 9.78 7.32
C ASP A 178 6.37 9.95 6.44
N LEU A 179 5.94 8.92 5.72
CA LEU A 179 4.69 8.93 4.96
C LEU A 179 3.48 9.23 5.86
N LEU A 180 3.33 8.52 6.97
CA LEU A 180 2.22 8.73 7.91
C LEU A 180 2.27 10.13 8.52
N THR A 181 3.47 10.60 8.88
CA THR A 181 3.67 11.96 9.39
C THR A 181 3.27 13.00 8.36
N ASP A 182 3.60 12.76 7.09
CA ASP A 182 3.29 13.68 6.00
C ASP A 182 1.82 13.76 5.68
N ILE A 183 1.12 12.63 5.59
CA ILE A 183 -0.33 12.61 5.39
C ILE A 183 -1.02 13.38 6.52
N SER A 184 -0.66 13.07 7.77
CA SER A 184 -1.25 13.68 8.97
C SER A 184 -0.92 15.17 9.08
N ARG A 185 0.36 15.54 9.04
CA ARG A 185 0.82 16.89 9.42
C ARG A 185 0.92 17.85 8.24
N ARG A 186 1.13 17.33 7.02
CA ARG A 186 1.34 18.14 5.82
C ARG A 186 0.17 18.04 4.86
N ALA A 187 -0.43 16.88 4.63
CA ALA A 187 -1.67 16.83 3.86
C ALA A 187 -2.89 17.22 4.71
N ASN A 188 -2.76 17.18 6.05
CA ASN A 188 -3.82 17.44 7.02
C ASN A 188 -5.04 16.55 6.77
N LYS A 189 -4.79 15.24 6.74
CA LYS A 189 -5.79 14.22 6.47
C LYS A 189 -5.77 13.13 7.54
N ASP A 190 -6.95 12.58 7.81
CA ASP A 190 -7.12 11.38 8.61
C ASP A 190 -6.66 10.15 7.81
N ILE A 191 -6.23 9.10 8.51
CA ILE A 191 -5.56 7.95 7.94
C ILE A 191 -6.27 6.66 8.37
N VAL A 192 -6.88 5.97 7.41
CA VAL A 192 -7.23 4.55 7.53
C VAL A 192 -6.01 3.75 7.11
N LEU A 193 -5.36 3.03 8.04
CA LEU A 193 -4.15 2.27 7.73
C LEU A 193 -4.46 0.78 7.60
N LEU A 194 -4.29 0.24 6.40
CA LEU A 194 -4.48 -1.17 6.08
C LEU A 194 -3.12 -1.85 5.94
N ALA A 195 -2.80 -2.81 6.82
CA ALA A 195 -1.55 -3.57 6.76
C ALA A 195 -1.81 -5.08 6.64
N HIS A 196 -1.06 -5.78 5.80
CA HIS A 196 -1.30 -7.20 5.49
C HIS A 196 -0.13 -8.12 5.90
N LEU A 197 -0.44 -9.26 6.55
CA LEU A 197 0.51 -10.34 6.91
C LEU A 197 1.77 -9.82 7.62
N LEU A 198 2.97 -10.14 7.12
CA LEU A 198 4.25 -9.75 7.73
C LEU A 198 4.39 -8.26 8.02
N CYS A 199 3.66 -7.41 7.30
CA CYS A 199 3.73 -5.97 7.49
C CYS A 199 2.90 -5.48 8.66
N THR A 200 2.06 -6.32 9.29
CA THR A 200 1.29 -5.90 10.47
C THR A 200 2.20 -5.66 11.67
N HIS A 201 3.13 -6.58 11.97
CA HIS A 201 4.09 -6.40 13.05
C HIS A 201 5.02 -5.20 12.81
N ARG A 202 5.47 -5.01 11.56
CA ARG A 202 6.31 -3.86 11.19
C ARG A 202 5.56 -2.53 11.29
N THR A 203 4.29 -2.53 10.91
CA THR A 203 3.41 -1.37 11.10
C THR A 203 3.29 -1.02 12.58
N MET A 204 3.04 -2.00 13.45
CA MET A 204 2.98 -1.75 14.90
C MET A 204 4.29 -1.19 15.47
N GLN A 205 5.45 -1.67 15.01
CA GLN A 205 6.75 -1.13 15.38
C GLN A 205 6.92 0.35 14.97
N VAL A 206 6.49 0.71 13.76
CA VAL A 206 6.48 2.10 13.28
C VAL A 206 5.54 2.97 14.13
N LEU A 207 4.34 2.50 14.43
CA LEU A 207 3.39 3.24 15.28
C LEU A 207 3.97 3.46 16.70
N ARG A 208 4.64 2.46 17.26
CA ARG A 208 5.36 2.60 18.53
C ARG A 208 6.51 3.60 18.44
N GLN A 209 7.28 3.60 17.35
CA GLN A 209 8.34 4.59 17.11
C GLN A 209 7.76 6.01 17.06
N LEU A 210 6.62 6.21 16.39
CA LEU A 210 5.90 7.50 16.40
C LEU A 210 5.48 7.90 17.82
N ALA A 211 4.93 6.96 18.62
CA ALA A 211 4.52 7.22 20.00
C ALA A 211 5.69 7.66 20.89
N VAL A 212 6.79 6.88 20.89
CA VAL A 212 7.97 7.11 21.73
C VAL A 212 8.75 8.35 21.31
N SER A 213 8.72 8.70 20.02
CA SER A 213 9.31 9.96 19.50
C SER A 213 8.45 11.21 19.73
N GLY A 214 7.33 11.09 20.46
CA GLY A 214 6.45 12.21 20.78
C GLY A 214 5.53 12.66 19.64
N ARG A 215 5.49 11.93 18.52
CA ARG A 215 4.63 12.22 17.35
C ARG A 215 3.19 11.74 17.56
N ARG A 216 2.64 11.93 18.76
CA ARG A 216 1.28 11.48 19.15
C ARG A 216 0.17 12.11 18.31
N GLY A 217 0.40 13.30 17.75
CA GLY A 217 -0.52 13.90 16.78
C GLY A 217 -0.81 12.96 15.61
N VAL A 218 0.23 12.35 15.02
CA VAL A 218 0.06 11.41 13.90
C VAL A 218 -0.81 10.22 14.29
N LEU A 219 -0.68 9.74 15.52
CA LEU A 219 -1.47 8.61 16.03
C LEU A 219 -2.94 8.97 16.24
N ASN A 220 -3.24 10.22 16.59
CA ASN A 220 -4.62 10.68 16.78
C ASN A 220 -5.39 10.76 15.46
N ASP A 221 -4.70 10.91 14.33
CA ASP A 221 -5.30 10.99 13.01
C ASP A 221 -5.45 9.58 12.37
N LEU A 222 -5.03 8.50 13.05
CA LEU A 222 -5.25 7.13 12.59
C LEU A 222 -6.67 6.66 12.97
N ILE A 223 -7.54 6.46 11.98
CA ILE A 223 -8.94 6.11 12.22
C ILE A 223 -9.47 5.23 11.06
N PRO A 224 -9.49 3.89 11.15
CA PRO A 224 -8.79 2.97 12.06
C PRO A 224 -7.50 2.36 11.47
N VAL A 225 -6.77 1.58 12.28
CA VAL A 225 -5.71 0.67 11.81
C VAL A 225 -6.30 -0.73 11.64
N VAL A 226 -6.28 -1.27 10.42
CA VAL A 226 -6.79 -2.61 10.11
C VAL A 226 -5.62 -3.53 9.77
N LEU A 227 -5.47 -4.60 10.55
CA LEU A 227 -4.49 -5.65 10.35
C LEU A 227 -5.17 -6.84 9.67
N LEU A 228 -4.87 -7.03 8.38
CA LEU A 228 -5.37 -8.12 7.57
C LEU A 228 -4.45 -9.33 7.76
N ALA A 229 -5.00 -10.44 8.25
CA ALA A 229 -4.27 -11.69 8.43
C ALA A 229 -2.90 -11.51 9.13
N PRO A 230 -2.84 -10.90 10.33
CA PRO A 230 -1.57 -10.47 10.90
C PRO A 230 -0.65 -11.64 11.25
N ASP A 231 0.62 -11.53 10.86
CA ASP A 231 1.70 -12.43 11.30
C ASP A 231 2.38 -11.83 12.54
N ILE A 232 1.62 -11.77 13.64
CA ILE A 232 2.08 -11.27 14.93
C ILE A 232 1.63 -12.24 16.02
N ASP A 233 2.53 -12.54 16.95
CA ASP A 233 2.15 -13.30 18.15
C ASP A 233 1.10 -12.50 18.95
N PRO A 234 -0.01 -13.12 19.40
CA PRO A 234 -1.06 -12.41 20.13
C PRO A 234 -0.61 -11.70 21.41
N ASP A 235 0.42 -12.21 22.09
CA ASP A 235 0.97 -11.58 23.30
C ASP A 235 1.86 -10.38 22.95
N ILE A 236 2.63 -10.47 21.86
CA ILE A 236 3.39 -9.33 21.30
C ILE A 236 2.43 -8.24 20.83
N PHE A 237 1.34 -8.62 20.14
CA PHE A 237 0.32 -7.67 19.71
C PHE A 237 -0.28 -6.89 20.88
N ARG A 238 -0.65 -7.57 21.98
CA ARG A 238 -1.19 -6.91 23.16
C ARG A 238 -0.19 -5.92 23.76
N ALA A 239 1.08 -6.33 23.90
CA ALA A 239 2.14 -5.45 24.38
C ALA A 239 2.36 -4.23 23.46
N GLU A 240 2.29 -4.40 22.13
CA GLU A 240 2.44 -3.30 21.16
C GLU A 240 1.21 -2.39 21.09
N ALA A 241 0.00 -2.90 21.33
CA ALA A 241 -1.24 -2.12 21.35
C ALA A 241 -1.38 -1.24 22.61
N GLU A 242 -0.81 -1.66 23.74
CA GLU A 242 -0.87 -0.93 25.01
C GLU A 242 -0.20 0.46 24.96
N PHE A 243 0.77 0.70 24.06
CA PHE A 243 1.40 2.02 23.89
C PHE A 243 0.44 3.11 23.35
N GLY A 244 -0.72 2.71 22.81
CA GLY A 244 -1.75 3.63 22.30
C GLY A 244 -2.73 4.13 23.36
N GLY A 245 -2.79 3.49 24.53
CA GLY A 245 -3.77 3.76 25.58
C GLY A 245 -3.18 4.51 26.77
N ASP A 246 -3.14 5.85 26.69
CA ASP A 246 -3.12 6.78 27.83
C ASP A 246 -4.01 7.98 27.51
#